data_AF-A0A7C5TTM2-F1
#
_entry.id   AF-A0A7C5TTM2-F1
#
_cell.length_a   1.000
_cell.length_b   1.000
_cell.length_c   1.000
_cell.angle_alpha   90.00
_cell.angle_beta   90.00
_cell.angle_gamma   90.00
#
_symmetry.space_group_name_H-M   'P 1'
#
loop_
_entity.id
_entity.type
_entity.pdbx_description
1 polymer ?
#
loop_
_entity_poly.entity_id
_entity_poly.type
_entity_poly.pdbx_seq_one_letter_code
_entity_poly.pdbx_strand_id
1 'polypeptide(L)'
;PPIYDQTLFASVEQAFELGAVGIGATIYFGSEDSRRQIQEISDAFQQAHELGMFTVLWCYLRNSAFKKDGVDYHASADLTGQANHLGVTIEADIVKQKQPDRNGGYTALNFGRTHKLVYEKLVPDNPIEWTRWQVVNCYMGRAGLINSGGPSGANDIAQAVLTAVINKRAGGMGLITGRKAFQKPMKDGVEILNAVQDVYLCEDVTVA
;
A
#
# COMPACT_ATOMS: atom_id res chain seq x y z
N PRO A 1 -10.82 18.74 4.81
CA PRO A 1 -9.82 19.70 4.28
C PRO A 1 -8.76 18.98 3.42
N PRO A 2 -8.20 19.60 2.37
CA PRO A 2 -7.07 19.06 1.60
C PRO A 2 -5.74 19.22 2.38
N ILE A 3 -5.73 18.83 3.65
CA ILE A 3 -4.57 18.87 4.53
C ILE A 3 -4.05 17.44 4.66
N TYR A 4 -2.75 17.25 4.52
CA TYR A 4 -2.07 15.95 4.63
C TYR A 4 -1.41 15.79 6.00
N ASP A 5 -2.21 16.13 7.00
CA ASP A 5 -1.94 15.99 8.43
C ASP A 5 -2.95 14.98 8.98
N GLN A 6 -2.47 13.91 9.61
CA GLN A 6 -3.31 12.92 10.27
C GLN A 6 -3.33 13.16 11.78
N THR A 7 -4.52 12.98 12.35
CA THR A 7 -4.76 13.03 13.79
C THR A 7 -5.05 11.63 14.28
N LEU A 8 -4.43 11.24 15.38
CA LEU A 8 -4.83 10.04 16.12
C LEU A 8 -6.12 10.33 16.88
N PHE A 9 -7.17 9.56 16.58
CA PHE A 9 -8.51 9.76 17.16
C PHE A 9 -8.76 8.90 18.40
N ALA A 10 -7.98 7.84 18.60
CA ALA A 10 -8.08 6.93 19.72
C ALA A 10 -6.68 6.47 20.14
N SER A 11 -6.51 6.08 21.39
CA SER A 11 -5.27 5.46 21.87
C SER A 11 -5.21 3.98 21.51
N VAL A 12 -4.03 3.37 21.65
CA VAL A 12 -3.85 1.94 21.37
C VAL A 12 -4.58 1.10 22.41
N GLU A 13 -4.57 1.53 23.68
CA GLU A 13 -5.28 0.84 24.77
C GLU A 13 -6.78 0.86 24.54
N GLN A 14 -7.35 1.97 24.06
CA GLN A 14 -8.77 2.00 23.69
C GLN A 14 -9.08 0.97 22.61
N ALA A 15 -8.22 0.82 21.58
CA ALA A 15 -8.40 -0.20 20.57
C ALA A 15 -8.30 -1.63 21.15
N PHE A 16 -7.35 -1.86 22.05
CA PHE A 16 -7.18 -3.14 22.76
C PHE A 16 -8.41 -3.48 23.62
N GLU A 17 -8.91 -2.53 24.42
CA GLU A 17 -10.09 -2.68 25.27
C GLU A 17 -11.38 -2.95 24.46
N LEU A 18 -11.46 -2.43 23.23
CA LEU A 18 -12.53 -2.74 22.29
C LEU A 18 -12.47 -4.17 21.72
N GLY A 19 -11.39 -4.91 21.99
CA GLY A 19 -11.14 -6.25 21.45
C GLY A 19 -10.60 -6.24 20.02
N ALA A 20 -9.99 -5.14 19.56
CA ALA A 20 -9.31 -5.12 18.28
C ALA A 20 -8.10 -6.06 18.30
N VAL A 21 -7.87 -6.74 17.18
CA VAL A 21 -6.71 -7.63 16.99
C VAL A 21 -5.46 -6.88 16.49
N GLY A 22 -5.64 -5.64 16.06
CA GLY A 22 -4.61 -4.80 15.45
C GLY A 22 -5.03 -3.35 15.35
N ILE A 23 -4.04 -2.46 15.15
CA ILE A 23 -4.29 -1.03 14.87
C ILE A 23 -3.86 -0.68 13.44
N GLY A 24 -4.51 0.35 12.89
CA GLY A 24 -4.21 0.86 11.56
C GLY A 24 -3.93 2.35 11.59
N ALA A 25 -2.91 2.79 10.86
CA ALA A 25 -2.55 4.20 10.74
C ALA A 25 -2.26 4.61 9.30
N THR A 26 -2.37 5.90 9.01
CA THR A 26 -1.97 6.47 7.71
C THR A 26 -0.85 7.47 7.92
N ILE A 27 0.20 7.36 7.11
CA ILE A 27 1.23 8.38 6.98
C ILE A 27 1.18 8.93 5.56
N TYR A 28 1.24 10.26 5.45
CA TYR A 28 1.36 10.95 4.17
C TYR A 28 2.81 11.26 3.84
N PHE A 29 3.57 10.26 3.40
CA PHE A 29 4.97 10.42 3.03
C PHE A 29 5.20 11.50 1.97
N GLY A 30 6.14 12.41 2.25
CA GLY A 30 6.44 13.55 1.40
C GLY A 30 5.63 14.81 1.70
N SER A 31 4.67 14.76 2.63
CA SER A 31 4.01 15.95 3.16
C SER A 31 4.89 16.66 4.19
N GLU A 32 4.57 17.93 4.47
CA GLU A 32 5.28 18.76 5.47
C GLU A 32 5.31 18.09 6.85
N ASP A 33 4.17 17.58 7.30
CA ASP A 33 3.99 16.96 8.63
C ASP A 33 4.41 15.48 8.71
N SER A 34 4.89 14.90 7.61
CA SER A 34 5.18 13.46 7.54
C SER A 34 6.18 12.99 8.59
N ARG A 35 7.16 13.82 8.98
CA ARG A 35 8.13 13.47 10.02
C ARG A 35 7.50 13.28 11.40
N ARG A 36 6.54 14.15 11.77
CA ARG A 36 5.81 14.01 13.03
C ARG A 36 4.95 12.77 13.01
N GLN A 37 4.21 12.56 11.92
CA GLN A 37 3.38 11.35 11.74
C GLN A 37 4.23 10.08 11.87
N ILE A 38 5.45 10.04 11.31
CA ILE A 38 6.36 8.89 11.47
C ILE A 38 6.69 8.63 12.94
N GLN A 39 6.97 9.66 13.74
CA GLN A 39 7.29 9.49 15.16
C GLN A 39 6.07 9.00 15.95
N GLU A 40 4.93 9.67 15.79
CA GLU A 40 3.69 9.32 16.48
C GLU A 40 3.23 7.88 16.18
N ILE A 41 3.36 7.46 14.91
CA ILE A 41 2.99 6.10 14.51
C ILE A 41 4.02 5.08 14.97
N SER A 42 5.31 5.42 15.01
CA SER A 42 6.34 4.54 15.59
C SER A 42 6.03 4.21 17.06
N ASP A 43 5.68 5.23 17.84
CA ASP A 43 5.34 5.04 19.27
C ASP A 43 4.05 4.20 19.43
N ALA A 44 3.03 4.48 18.62
CA ALA A 44 1.77 3.74 18.65
C ALA A 44 1.94 2.27 18.22
N PHE A 45 2.79 2.00 17.24
CA PHE A 45 3.02 0.64 16.74
C PHE A 45 3.82 -0.19 17.75
N GLN A 46 4.84 0.40 18.38
CA GLN A 46 5.54 -0.24 19.50
C GLN A 46 4.57 -0.61 20.63
N GLN A 47 3.70 0.31 21.02
CA GLN A 47 2.70 0.04 22.04
C GLN A 47 1.72 -1.07 21.64
N ALA A 48 1.32 -1.13 20.36
CA ALA A 48 0.46 -2.21 19.87
C ALA A 48 1.16 -3.57 19.96
N HIS A 49 2.44 -3.64 19.60
CA HIS A 49 3.25 -4.85 19.73
C HIS A 49 3.42 -5.28 21.19
N GLU A 50 3.62 -4.34 22.13
CA GLU A 50 3.65 -4.61 23.57
C GLU A 50 2.34 -5.22 24.11
N LEU A 51 1.21 -4.90 23.48
CA LEU A 51 -0.11 -5.47 23.77
C LEU A 51 -0.44 -6.73 22.94
N GLY A 52 0.47 -7.21 22.09
CA GLY A 52 0.27 -8.38 21.25
C GLY A 52 -0.66 -8.18 20.05
N MET A 53 -0.88 -6.93 19.63
CA MET A 53 -1.69 -6.55 18.48
C MET A 53 -0.83 -6.40 17.23
N PHE A 54 -1.35 -6.74 16.04
CA PHE A 54 -0.63 -6.46 14.78
C PHE A 54 -0.89 -5.03 14.27
N THR A 55 -0.03 -4.55 13.38
CA THR A 55 -0.09 -3.18 12.87
C THR A 55 -0.28 -3.14 11.35
N VAL A 56 -1.06 -2.16 10.89
CA VAL A 56 -1.29 -1.93 9.45
C VAL A 56 -0.99 -0.48 9.10
N LEU A 57 -0.04 -0.25 8.20
CA LEU A 57 0.36 1.09 7.80
C LEU A 57 0.00 1.42 6.36
N TRP A 58 -0.78 2.47 6.17
CA TRP A 58 -1.03 3.06 4.87
C TRP A 58 0.10 4.05 4.53
N CYS A 59 0.99 3.65 3.62
CA CYS A 59 2.16 4.45 3.24
C CYS A 59 1.86 5.40 2.08
N TYR A 60 0.93 6.34 2.21
CA TYR A 60 0.51 7.16 1.07
C TYR A 60 1.49 8.28 0.74
N LEU A 61 1.90 8.37 -0.53
CA LEU A 61 2.62 9.55 -1.01
C LEU A 61 1.71 10.76 -1.09
N ARG A 62 2.18 11.91 -0.63
CA ARG A 62 1.54 13.23 -0.80
C ARG A 62 2.60 14.31 -0.97
N ASN A 63 2.82 14.72 -2.21
CA ASN A 63 3.69 15.86 -2.50
C ASN A 63 3.30 16.47 -3.85
N SER A 64 3.00 17.78 -3.90
CA SER A 64 2.63 18.45 -5.16
C SER A 64 3.72 18.36 -6.23
N ALA A 65 4.99 18.27 -5.83
CA ALA A 65 6.13 18.11 -6.73
C ALA A 65 6.18 16.74 -7.42
N PHE A 66 5.34 15.77 -7.03
CA PHE A 66 5.26 14.47 -7.70
C PHE A 66 4.41 14.49 -8.97
N LYS A 67 3.92 15.67 -9.36
CA LYS A 67 3.34 15.91 -10.67
C LYS A 67 4.32 16.72 -11.51
N LYS A 68 4.72 16.18 -12.66
CA LYS A 68 5.66 16.83 -13.56
C LYS A 68 5.23 16.59 -15.00
N ASP A 69 5.21 17.65 -15.81
CA ASP A 69 4.89 17.60 -17.24
C ASP A 69 3.56 16.88 -17.56
N GLY A 70 2.54 17.11 -16.72
CA GLY A 70 1.21 16.49 -16.86
C GLY A 70 1.13 15.03 -16.37
N VAL A 71 2.23 14.46 -15.87
CA VAL A 71 2.30 13.09 -15.36
C VAL A 71 2.27 13.09 -13.83
N ASP A 72 1.43 12.24 -13.24
CA ASP A 72 1.35 12.02 -11.80
C ASP A 72 2.18 10.77 -11.40
N TYR A 73 3.24 10.99 -10.62
CA TYR A 73 4.15 9.93 -10.16
C TYR A 73 3.83 9.41 -8.75
N HIS A 74 2.74 9.83 -8.09
CA HIS A 74 2.41 9.35 -6.74
C HIS A 74 2.18 7.82 -6.64
N ALA A 75 2.01 7.13 -7.76
CA ALA A 75 1.89 5.68 -7.83
C ALA A 75 3.11 5.02 -8.49
N SER A 76 4.24 5.71 -8.66
CA SER A 76 5.42 5.07 -9.22
C SER A 76 6.00 4.04 -8.24
N ALA A 77 6.42 2.89 -8.77
CA ALA A 77 6.94 1.79 -7.97
C ALA A 77 8.13 2.21 -7.08
N ASP A 78 9.05 3.02 -7.61
CA ASP A 78 10.22 3.50 -6.88
C ASP A 78 9.88 4.46 -5.73
N LEU A 79 9.03 5.47 -5.96
CA LEU A 79 8.61 6.40 -4.92
C LEU A 79 7.78 5.70 -3.84
N THR A 80 6.84 4.85 -4.25
CA THR A 80 5.99 4.11 -3.31
C THR A 80 6.78 3.05 -2.54
N GLY A 81 7.76 2.41 -3.18
CA GLY A 81 8.69 1.48 -2.54
C GLY A 81 9.45 2.13 -1.38
N GLN A 82 9.91 3.37 -1.53
CA GLN A 82 10.56 4.09 -0.44
C GLN A 82 9.65 4.32 0.77
N ALA A 83 8.41 4.74 0.53
CA ALA A 83 7.43 4.92 1.60
C ALA A 83 7.10 3.60 2.29
N ASN A 84 7.02 2.51 1.53
CA ASN A 84 6.85 1.17 2.08
C ASN A 84 8.04 0.78 2.96
N HIS A 85 9.28 0.97 2.48
CA HIS A 85 10.50 0.67 3.25
C HIS A 85 10.54 1.43 4.57
N LEU A 86 10.26 2.73 4.54
CA LEU A 86 10.16 3.54 5.77
C LEU A 86 9.06 3.03 6.70
N GLY A 87 7.92 2.59 6.15
CA GLY A 87 6.84 2.01 6.93
C GLY A 87 7.26 0.73 7.67
N VAL A 88 7.98 -0.16 7.00
CA VAL A 88 8.47 -1.41 7.64
C VAL A 88 9.52 -1.14 8.71
N THR A 89 10.28 -0.04 8.61
CA THR A 89 11.25 0.34 9.66
C THR A 89 10.62 0.84 10.95
N ILE A 90 9.32 1.15 10.94
CA ILE A 90 8.56 1.60 12.13
C ILE A 90 7.49 0.57 12.53
N GLU A 91 7.87 -0.71 12.48
CA GLU A 91 7.09 -1.83 13.03
C GLU A 91 5.75 -2.11 12.34
N ALA A 92 5.60 -1.72 11.07
CA ALA A 92 4.45 -2.15 10.27
C ALA A 92 4.53 -3.66 9.94
N ASP A 93 3.57 -4.44 10.45
CA ASP A 93 3.43 -5.87 10.10
C ASP A 93 2.85 -6.02 8.69
N ILE A 94 1.90 -5.15 8.35
CA ILE A 94 1.27 -5.07 7.03
C ILE A 94 1.37 -3.65 6.49
N VAL A 95 2.00 -3.50 5.34
CA VAL A 95 2.01 -2.26 4.56
C VAL A 95 0.88 -2.28 3.54
N LYS A 96 0.09 -1.22 3.56
CA LYS A 96 -0.91 -0.91 2.55
C LYS A 96 -0.38 0.16 1.61
N GLN A 97 -0.28 -0.17 0.33
CA GLN A 97 0.05 0.79 -0.74
C GLN A 97 -0.95 0.78 -1.90
N LYS A 98 -1.02 1.85 -2.70
CA LYS A 98 -1.68 1.80 -4.02
C LYS A 98 -0.87 0.91 -4.96
N GLN A 99 -1.53 0.06 -5.75
CA GLN A 99 -0.82 -0.70 -6.78
C GLN A 99 -0.17 0.28 -7.77
N PRO A 100 1.10 0.09 -8.13
CA PRO A 100 1.79 1.03 -9.00
C PRO A 100 1.26 0.91 -10.43
N ASP A 101 1.14 2.05 -11.11
CA ASP A 101 0.73 2.14 -12.52
C ASP A 101 1.92 2.47 -13.45
N ARG A 102 3.10 2.70 -12.87
CA ARG A 102 4.34 3.07 -13.56
C ARG A 102 5.55 2.86 -12.66
N ASN A 103 6.73 3.14 -13.21
CA ASN A 103 7.99 3.28 -12.48
C ASN A 103 8.74 4.56 -12.91
N GLY A 104 9.87 4.87 -12.29
CA GLY A 104 10.77 5.95 -12.74
C GLY A 104 10.48 7.34 -12.16
N GLY A 105 9.73 7.42 -11.06
CA GLY A 105 9.46 8.68 -10.37
C GLY A 105 10.74 9.33 -9.83
N TYR A 106 11.72 8.54 -9.37
CA TYR A 106 13.01 9.08 -8.92
C TYR A 106 13.77 9.80 -10.03
N THR A 107 13.84 9.19 -11.23
CA THR A 107 14.54 9.77 -12.37
C THR A 107 13.78 10.98 -12.91
N ALA A 108 12.46 10.87 -13.09
CA ALA A 108 11.65 11.96 -13.65
C ALA A 108 11.67 13.21 -12.76
N LEU A 109 11.65 13.04 -11.44
CA LEU A 109 11.54 14.13 -10.48
C LEU A 109 12.88 14.55 -9.86
N ASN A 110 13.97 13.80 -10.11
CA ASN A 110 15.24 13.94 -9.40
C ASN A 110 15.08 13.91 -7.87
N PHE A 111 14.19 13.03 -7.37
CA PHE A 111 13.76 13.02 -5.97
C PHE A 111 14.49 11.97 -5.11
N GLY A 112 15.06 10.94 -5.72
CA GLY A 112 15.69 9.83 -5.01
C GLY A 112 17.05 9.45 -5.57
N ARG A 113 17.75 8.59 -4.85
CA ARG A 113 18.98 7.95 -5.34
C ARG A 113 18.62 6.58 -5.89
N THR A 114 19.00 6.35 -7.14
CA THR A 114 18.73 5.10 -7.85
C THR A 114 19.84 4.80 -8.82
N HIS A 115 20.01 3.53 -9.16
CA HIS A 115 20.96 3.08 -10.17
C HIS A 115 20.22 2.74 -11.46
N LYS A 116 20.80 3.06 -12.63
CA LYS A 116 20.17 2.81 -13.94
C LYS A 116 19.71 1.35 -14.15
N LEU A 117 20.43 0.40 -13.54
CA LEU A 117 20.09 -1.03 -13.62
C LEU A 117 18.75 -1.39 -12.99
N VAL A 118 18.22 -0.57 -12.06
CA VAL A 118 16.88 -0.76 -11.52
C VAL A 118 15.85 -0.75 -12.65
N TYR A 119 15.99 0.18 -13.60
CA TYR A 119 15.05 0.34 -14.71
C TYR A 119 15.44 -0.49 -15.94
N GLU A 120 16.74 -0.69 -16.19
CA GLU A 120 17.21 -1.46 -17.36
C GLU A 120 17.09 -2.97 -17.18
N LYS A 121 17.14 -3.49 -15.94
CA LYS A 121 17.26 -4.94 -15.68
C LYS A 121 16.38 -5.46 -14.55
N LEU A 122 16.30 -4.76 -13.43
CA LEU A 122 15.72 -5.33 -12.20
C LEU A 122 14.20 -5.16 -12.11
N VAL A 123 13.66 -4.10 -12.71
CA VAL A 123 12.24 -3.77 -12.66
C VAL A 123 11.76 -3.42 -14.08
N PRO A 124 11.58 -4.42 -14.95
CA PRO A 124 11.13 -4.17 -16.32
C PRO A 124 9.69 -3.63 -16.37
N ASP A 125 9.28 -3.16 -17.55
CA ASP A 125 7.95 -2.59 -17.81
C ASP A 125 6.86 -3.67 -17.76
N ASN A 126 6.44 -4.01 -16.54
CA ASN A 126 5.39 -4.97 -16.27
C ASN A 126 4.74 -4.67 -14.90
N PRO A 127 3.41 -4.63 -14.79
CA PRO A 127 2.72 -4.35 -13.53
C PRO A 127 3.07 -5.29 -12.36
N ILE A 128 3.39 -6.55 -12.66
CA ILE A 128 3.83 -7.54 -11.66
C ILE A 128 5.21 -7.14 -11.13
N GLU A 129 6.13 -6.70 -11.99
CA GLU A 129 7.48 -6.28 -11.61
C GLU A 129 7.47 -4.99 -10.79
N TRP A 130 6.63 -4.03 -11.18
CA TRP A 130 6.43 -2.80 -10.42
C TRP A 130 5.87 -3.08 -9.02
N THR A 131 4.90 -3.97 -8.93
CA THR A 131 4.32 -4.38 -7.65
C THR A 131 5.33 -5.20 -6.85
N ARG A 132 6.14 -6.06 -7.49
CA ARG A 132 7.21 -6.80 -6.83
C ARG A 132 8.26 -5.87 -6.26
N TRP A 133 8.56 -4.75 -6.92
CA TRP A 133 9.44 -3.74 -6.37
C TRP A 133 8.90 -3.16 -5.05
N GLN A 134 7.58 -2.97 -4.91
CA GLN A 134 6.98 -2.63 -3.61
C GLN A 134 7.20 -3.74 -2.57
N VAL A 135 7.02 -5.01 -2.94
CA VAL A 135 7.22 -6.18 -2.05
C VAL A 135 8.68 -6.29 -1.60
N VAL A 136 9.64 -6.08 -2.50
CA VAL A 136 11.08 -6.06 -2.19
C VAL A 136 11.39 -5.02 -1.11
N ASN A 137 10.80 -3.82 -1.22
CA ASN A 137 10.93 -2.76 -0.23
C ASN A 137 10.19 -3.05 1.09
N CYS A 138 9.34 -4.07 1.13
CA CYS A 138 8.76 -4.63 2.35
C CYS A 138 9.60 -5.80 2.91
N TYR A 139 10.94 -5.70 2.82
CA TYR A 139 11.89 -6.76 3.18
C TYR A 139 11.58 -8.10 2.49
N MET A 140 11.44 -8.06 1.16
CA MET A 140 11.12 -9.25 0.35
C MET A 140 9.81 -9.94 0.79
N GLY A 141 8.84 -9.16 1.28
CA GLY A 141 7.55 -9.66 1.75
C GLY A 141 7.53 -10.17 3.19
N ARG A 142 8.63 -10.02 3.96
CA ARG A 142 8.62 -10.33 5.40
C ARG A 142 7.58 -9.48 6.14
N ALA A 143 7.50 -8.19 5.81
CA ALA A 143 6.34 -7.39 6.15
C ALA A 143 5.35 -7.50 4.99
N GLY A 144 4.09 -7.76 5.31
CA GLY A 144 3.10 -8.05 4.31
C GLY A 144 2.77 -6.85 3.43
N LEU A 145 2.69 -7.03 2.11
CA LEU A 145 2.18 -5.99 1.22
C LEU A 145 0.74 -6.31 0.79
N ILE A 146 -0.17 -5.41 1.10
CA ILE A 146 -1.51 -5.38 0.51
C ILE A 146 -1.70 -4.17 -0.40
N ASN A 147 -2.37 -4.38 -1.53
CA ASN A 147 -2.69 -3.30 -2.46
C ASN A 147 -4.17 -2.90 -2.46
N SER A 148 -4.49 -1.81 -3.15
CA SER A 148 -5.87 -1.43 -3.47
C SER A 148 -5.99 -1.04 -4.94
N GLY A 149 -7.04 -1.52 -5.62
CA GLY A 149 -7.28 -1.26 -7.04
C GLY A 149 -8.16 -0.03 -7.28
N GLY A 150 -7.59 1.17 -7.21
CA GLY A 150 -8.21 2.41 -7.72
C GLY A 150 -9.62 2.77 -7.18
N PRO A 151 -10.28 3.78 -7.77
CA PRO A 151 -11.68 4.14 -7.46
C PRO A 151 -12.68 3.10 -7.99
N SER A 152 -13.94 3.19 -7.55
CA SER A 152 -15.06 2.39 -8.08
C SER A 152 -15.49 2.92 -9.46
N GLY A 153 -15.92 2.02 -10.35
CA GLY A 153 -16.36 2.33 -11.71
C GLY A 153 -17.28 1.24 -12.29
N ALA A 154 -17.32 1.15 -13.63
CA ALA A 154 -18.18 0.20 -14.34
C ALA A 154 -17.68 -1.26 -14.26
N ASN A 155 -16.35 -1.47 -14.24
CA ASN A 155 -15.73 -2.80 -14.33
C ASN A 155 -15.07 -3.21 -13.01
N ASP A 156 -15.77 -3.01 -11.89
CA ASP A 156 -15.18 -3.16 -10.56
C ASP A 156 -14.70 -4.59 -10.26
N ILE A 157 -15.45 -5.63 -10.64
CA ILE A 157 -15.03 -7.02 -10.47
C ILE A 157 -13.74 -7.30 -11.24
N ALA A 158 -13.73 -7.02 -12.55
CA ALA A 158 -12.58 -7.28 -13.41
C ALA A 158 -11.32 -6.51 -12.93
N GLN A 159 -11.48 -5.26 -12.48
CA GLN A 159 -10.37 -4.50 -11.91
C GLN A 159 -9.89 -5.07 -10.58
N ALA A 160 -10.79 -5.48 -9.69
CA ALA A 160 -10.42 -6.08 -8.41
C ALA A 160 -9.65 -7.39 -8.61
N VAL A 161 -10.13 -8.26 -9.51
CA VAL A 161 -9.48 -9.51 -9.89
C VAL A 161 -8.10 -9.23 -10.51
N LEU A 162 -7.99 -8.31 -11.46
CA LEU A 162 -6.70 -7.95 -12.06
C LEU A 162 -5.69 -7.46 -11.01
N THR A 163 -6.12 -6.54 -10.12
CA THR A 163 -5.25 -6.05 -9.05
C THR A 163 -4.83 -7.18 -8.12
N ALA A 164 -5.72 -8.10 -7.78
CA ALA A 164 -5.43 -9.24 -6.91
C ALA A 164 -4.42 -10.19 -7.56
N VAL A 165 -4.61 -10.50 -8.85
CA VAL A 165 -3.69 -11.35 -9.62
C VAL A 165 -2.32 -10.72 -9.67
N ILE A 166 -2.21 -9.42 -10.01
CA ILE A 166 -0.92 -8.72 -10.05
C ILE A 166 -0.23 -8.74 -8.67
N ASN A 167 -0.98 -8.46 -7.59
CA ASN A 167 -0.43 -8.47 -6.23
C ASN A 167 0.06 -9.87 -5.83
N LYS A 168 -0.75 -10.91 -6.01
CA LYS A 168 -0.38 -12.30 -5.68
C LYS A 168 0.83 -12.77 -6.51
N ARG A 169 0.80 -12.54 -7.82
CA ARG A 169 1.92 -12.87 -8.73
C ARG A 169 3.21 -12.16 -8.30
N ALA A 170 3.12 -10.94 -7.79
CA ALA A 170 4.28 -10.17 -7.31
C ALA A 170 4.83 -10.63 -5.94
N GLY A 171 4.14 -11.54 -5.24
CA GLY A 171 4.48 -11.95 -3.88
C GLY A 171 3.83 -11.11 -2.77
N GLY A 172 2.84 -10.27 -3.12
CA GLY A 172 1.97 -9.63 -2.14
C GLY A 172 0.98 -10.62 -1.51
N MET A 173 0.35 -10.22 -0.41
CA MET A 173 -0.45 -11.14 0.42
C MET A 173 -1.94 -10.83 0.45
N GLY A 174 -2.40 -9.81 -0.27
CA GLY A 174 -3.81 -9.42 -0.16
C GLY A 174 -4.16 -8.11 -0.85
N LEU A 175 -5.46 -7.85 -0.87
CA LEU A 175 -6.01 -6.55 -1.17
C LEU A 175 -6.84 -6.03 0.00
N ILE A 176 -6.95 -4.71 0.06
CA ILE A 176 -7.93 -4.02 0.89
C ILE A 176 -8.95 -3.30 0.01
N THR A 177 -10.21 -3.69 0.17
CA THR A 177 -11.32 -3.23 -0.67
C THR A 177 -12.32 -2.45 0.16
N GLY A 178 -12.37 -1.14 -0.07
CA GLY A 178 -13.35 -0.24 0.56
C GLY A 178 -14.51 0.06 -0.40
N ARG A 179 -14.59 1.31 -0.84
CA ARG A 179 -15.64 1.85 -1.72
C ARG A 179 -16.07 0.94 -2.87
N LYS A 180 -15.12 0.23 -3.49
CA LYS A 180 -15.39 -0.67 -4.62
C LYS A 180 -16.41 -1.77 -4.31
N ALA A 181 -16.41 -2.29 -3.08
CA ALA A 181 -17.41 -3.25 -2.61
C ALA A 181 -18.58 -2.55 -1.89
N PHE A 182 -18.28 -1.62 -0.98
CA PHE A 182 -19.30 -1.06 -0.07
C PHE A 182 -20.17 0.05 -0.66
N GLN A 183 -19.87 0.57 -1.85
CA GLN A 183 -20.76 1.50 -2.58
C GLN A 183 -21.66 0.80 -3.59
N LYS A 184 -21.65 -0.55 -3.63
CA LYS A 184 -22.49 -1.35 -4.51
C LYS A 184 -23.68 -1.93 -3.73
N PRO A 185 -24.73 -2.39 -4.43
CA PRO A 185 -25.71 -3.28 -3.83
C PRO A 185 -25.02 -4.44 -3.10
N MET A 186 -25.59 -4.87 -1.97
CA MET A 186 -24.99 -5.89 -1.10
C MET A 186 -24.50 -7.13 -1.87
N LYS A 187 -25.33 -7.64 -2.80
CA LYS A 187 -25.00 -8.80 -3.63
C LYS A 187 -23.73 -8.58 -4.45
N ASP A 188 -23.66 -7.45 -5.16
CA ASP A 188 -22.55 -7.11 -6.04
C ASP A 188 -21.27 -6.84 -5.23
N GLY A 189 -21.41 -6.21 -4.05
CA GLY A 189 -20.29 -6.00 -3.12
C GLY A 189 -19.70 -7.32 -2.61
N VAL A 190 -20.55 -8.28 -2.23
CA VAL A 190 -20.13 -9.62 -1.83
C VAL A 190 -19.45 -10.35 -3.00
N GLU A 191 -19.99 -10.25 -4.20
CA GLU A 191 -19.40 -10.86 -5.40
C GLU A 191 -17.99 -10.32 -5.67
N ILE A 192 -17.76 -9.00 -5.53
CA ILE A 192 -16.43 -8.40 -5.66
C ILE A 192 -15.45 -8.96 -4.61
N LEU A 193 -15.88 -9.11 -3.36
CA LEU A 193 -15.02 -9.63 -2.29
C LEU A 193 -14.68 -11.11 -2.51
N ASN A 194 -15.67 -11.93 -2.89
CA ASN A 194 -15.45 -13.34 -3.20
C ASN A 194 -14.50 -13.50 -4.40
N ALA A 195 -14.67 -12.72 -5.46
CA ALA A 195 -13.79 -12.78 -6.63
C ALA A 195 -12.33 -12.46 -6.28
N VAL A 196 -12.09 -11.55 -5.32
CA VAL A 196 -10.72 -11.31 -4.80
C VAL A 196 -10.21 -12.51 -4.00
N GLN A 197 -11.04 -13.09 -3.12
CA GLN A 197 -10.68 -14.27 -2.34
C GLN A 197 -10.34 -15.46 -3.24
N ASP A 198 -11.13 -15.70 -4.28
CA ASP A 198 -10.93 -16.76 -5.27
C ASP A 198 -9.54 -16.66 -5.93
N VAL A 199 -9.05 -15.45 -6.21
CA VAL A 199 -7.68 -15.27 -6.73
C VAL A 199 -6.62 -15.76 -5.74
N TYR A 200 -6.77 -15.45 -4.44
CA TYR A 200 -5.82 -15.88 -3.42
C TYR A 200 -5.92 -17.38 -3.11
N LEU A 201 -7.10 -17.97 -3.25
CA LEU A 201 -7.33 -19.41 -3.11
C LEU A 201 -6.96 -20.21 -4.37
N CYS A 202 -6.93 -19.60 -5.55
CA CYS A 202 -6.63 -20.26 -6.81
C CYS A 202 -5.15 -20.68 -6.91
N GLU A 203 -4.89 -21.98 -6.95
CA GLU A 203 -3.54 -22.56 -7.02
C GLU A 203 -2.80 -22.21 -8.33
N ASP A 204 -3.53 -22.00 -9.44
CA ASP A 204 -2.95 -21.63 -10.74
C ASP A 204 -2.32 -20.22 -10.72
N VAL A 205 -2.77 -19.34 -9.82
CA VAL A 205 -2.17 -18.01 -9.65
C VAL A 205 -1.01 -18.10 -8.67
N THR A 206 0.16 -18.51 -9.18
CA THR A 206 1.39 -18.63 -8.38
C THR A 206 2.14 -17.31 -8.25
N VAL A 207 3.11 -17.23 -7.34
CA VAL A 207 4.15 -16.18 -7.41
C VAL A 207 4.92 -16.36 -8.73
N ALA A 208 5.23 -15.23 -9.38
CA ALA A 208 5.86 -15.12 -10.69
C ALA A 208 7.38 -15.03 -10.63
#